data_AF-A0A7J8LYN2-F1
#
_entry.id   AF-A0A7J8LYN2-F1
#
_cell.length_a   1.000
_cell.length_b   1.000
_cell.length_c   1.000
_cell.angle_alpha   90.00
_cell.angle_beta   90.00
_cell.angle_gamma   90.00
#
_symmetry.space_group_name_H-M   'P 1'
#
loop_
_entity.id
_entity.type
_entity.pdbx_description
1 polymer ?
#
loop_
_entity_poly.entity_id
_entity_poly.type
_entity_poly.pdbx_seq_one_letter_code
_entity_poly.pdbx_strand_id
1 'polypeptide(L)'
;KCDRERVSEVCLAEFLSYGPQREEGKERKCLLRKTDDGKIVKWDVETNDSLRTLEEAFQKVELSLGFDIELKFDDNVVYRQRHLVHVLQLILQVFFLTNGGTEIYNDTRRNSLEQAINVCLEGGFQGIASEIKGVFKNPGAVPKIKDSNLSLLTYGTLK
;
A
#
# COMPACT_ATOMS: atom_id res chain seq x y z
N LYS A 1 19.67 17.33 -13.03
CA LYS A 1 20.14 16.42 -11.95
C LYS A 1 18.91 15.83 -11.30
N CYS A 2 18.91 14.55 -10.92
CA CYS A 2 17.80 13.98 -10.17
C CYS A 2 18.29 13.89 -8.72
N ASP A 3 17.78 14.79 -7.87
CA ASP A 3 18.14 14.82 -6.46
C ASP A 3 17.55 13.58 -5.76
N ARG A 4 18.35 12.97 -4.87
CA ARG A 4 18.01 11.71 -4.21
C ARG A 4 17.31 11.96 -2.88
N GLU A 5 16.24 12.72 -2.91
CA GLU A 5 15.41 13.00 -1.73
C GLU A 5 14.26 12.00 -1.65
N ARG A 6 13.87 11.61 -0.43
CA ARG A 6 12.74 10.70 -0.22
C ARG A 6 11.43 11.47 -0.31
N VAL A 7 10.38 10.80 -0.75
CA VAL A 7 9.02 11.39 -0.84
C VAL A 7 8.54 11.95 0.50
N SER A 8 8.96 11.33 1.60
CA SER A 8 8.65 11.75 2.98
C SER A 8 9.40 13.00 3.46
N GLU A 9 10.42 13.45 2.72
CA GLU A 9 11.32 14.56 3.09
C GLU A 9 11.09 15.83 2.25
N VAL A 10 10.38 15.71 1.13
CA VAL A 10 10.10 16.84 0.24
C VAL A 10 8.80 17.55 0.62
N CYS A 11 8.74 18.86 0.36
CA CYS A 11 7.49 19.60 0.54
C CYS A 11 6.46 19.24 -0.54
N LEU A 12 5.18 19.56 -0.30
CA LEU A 12 4.11 19.26 -1.25
C LEU A 12 4.34 19.89 -2.63
N ALA A 13 4.79 21.14 -2.69
CA ALA A 13 5.05 21.83 -3.96
C ALA A 13 6.16 21.13 -4.77
N GLU A 14 7.19 20.65 -4.08
CA GLU A 14 8.25 19.86 -4.71
C GLU A 14 7.73 18.50 -5.18
N PHE A 15 7.01 17.76 -4.35
CA PHE A 15 6.39 16.49 -4.72
C PHE A 15 5.54 16.61 -5.99
N LEU A 16 4.72 17.67 -6.11
CA LEU A 16 3.86 17.90 -7.28
C LEU A 16 4.64 18.32 -8.54
N SER A 17 5.91 18.71 -8.42
CA SER A 17 6.78 19.02 -9.56
C SER A 17 7.38 17.79 -10.25
N TYR A 18 7.18 16.59 -9.68
CA TYR A 18 7.61 15.33 -10.28
C TYR A 18 6.54 14.76 -11.22
N GLY A 19 6.99 14.04 -12.26
CA GLY A 19 6.11 13.40 -13.23
C GLY A 19 5.43 14.38 -14.19
N PRO A 20 4.46 13.92 -14.99
CA PRO A 20 3.73 14.77 -15.93
C PRO A 20 3.12 16.01 -15.25
N GLN A 21 3.28 17.18 -15.86
CA GLN A 21 2.85 18.46 -15.30
C GLN A 21 1.50 18.90 -15.86
N ARG A 22 0.66 19.54 -15.03
CA ARG A 22 -0.68 20.02 -15.43
C ARG A 22 -0.63 21.21 -16.38
N GLU A 23 0.39 22.06 -16.24
CA GLU A 23 0.59 23.27 -17.04
C GLU A 23 1.64 23.01 -18.12
N GLU A 24 1.36 23.47 -19.34
CA GLU A 24 2.31 23.42 -20.44
C GLU A 24 3.56 24.28 -20.12
N GLY A 25 4.74 23.75 -20.45
CA GLY A 25 6.01 24.46 -20.27
C GLY A 25 6.65 24.33 -18.88
N LYS A 26 6.03 23.66 -17.91
CA LYS A 26 6.68 23.35 -16.62
C LYS A 26 7.74 22.25 -16.78
N GLU A 27 8.88 22.43 -16.11
CA GLU A 27 9.95 21.44 -16.09
C GLU A 27 9.49 20.17 -15.34
N ARG A 28 9.65 19.01 -15.98
CA ARG A 28 9.31 17.70 -15.40
C ARG A 28 10.50 17.16 -14.61
N LYS A 29 10.37 17.04 -13.29
CA LYS A 29 11.32 16.24 -12.49
C LYS A 29 11.04 14.75 -12.67
N CYS A 30 12.09 13.94 -12.74
CA CYS A 30 11.99 12.49 -12.88
C CYS A 30 11.84 11.84 -11.49
N LEU A 31 10.90 10.90 -11.37
CA LEU A 31 10.82 10.04 -10.19
C LEU A 31 11.90 8.97 -10.26
N LEU A 32 12.37 8.54 -9.09
CA LEU A 32 13.25 7.38 -8.96
C LEU A 32 12.53 6.30 -8.16
N ARG A 33 12.76 5.04 -8.54
CA ARG A 33 12.35 3.89 -7.72
C ARG A 33 13.56 3.07 -7.33
N LYS A 34 13.49 2.46 -6.15
CA LYS A 34 14.41 1.40 -5.73
C LYS A 34 13.82 0.05 -6.15
N THR A 35 14.56 -0.74 -6.90
CA THR A 35 14.19 -2.11 -7.27
C THR A 35 14.50 -3.09 -6.15
N ASP A 36 13.96 -4.31 -6.24
CA ASP A 36 14.14 -5.35 -5.21
C ASP A 36 15.62 -5.74 -5.00
N ASP A 37 16.44 -5.62 -6.04
CA ASP A 37 17.91 -5.80 -5.97
C ASP A 37 18.66 -4.57 -5.43
N GLY A 38 17.93 -3.56 -4.97
CA GLY A 38 18.46 -2.36 -4.33
C GLY A 38 18.93 -1.26 -5.29
N LYS A 39 18.87 -1.48 -6.61
CA LYS A 39 19.27 -0.45 -7.59
C LYS A 39 18.26 0.70 -7.62
N ILE A 40 18.78 1.90 -7.85
CA ILE A 40 17.94 3.09 -8.07
C ILE A 40 17.86 3.32 -9.57
N VAL A 41 16.64 3.29 -10.11
CA VAL A 41 16.37 3.49 -11.53
C VAL A 41 15.36 4.62 -11.73
N LYS A 42 15.44 5.27 -12.89
CA LYS A 42 14.41 6.23 -13.30
C LYS A 42 13.06 5.53 -13.41
N TRP A 43 12.05 6.18 -12.87
CA TRP A 43 10.66 5.79 -12.97
C TRP A 43 9.99 6.80 -13.90
N ASP A 44 10.06 6.50 -15.20
CA ASP A 44 9.35 7.29 -16.20
C ASP A 44 7.93 6.73 -16.31
N VAL A 45 6.97 7.48 -15.77
CA VAL A 45 5.57 7.13 -15.90
C VAL A 45 5.11 7.72 -17.22
N GLU A 46 5.14 6.90 -18.27
CA GLU A 46 4.77 7.32 -19.63
C GLU A 46 3.24 7.48 -19.80
N THR A 47 2.43 6.98 -18.85
CA THR A 47 0.98 6.80 -19.03
C THR A 47 0.05 7.37 -17.95
N ASN A 48 0.52 8.17 -16.97
CA ASN A 48 -0.37 8.68 -15.91
C ASN A 48 -0.57 10.20 -15.94
N ASP A 49 -1.73 10.61 -15.41
CA ASP A 49 -2.00 11.97 -14.92
C ASP A 49 -0.89 12.50 -14.00
N SER A 50 -0.81 13.82 -13.89
CA SER A 50 0.00 14.49 -12.87
C SER A 50 -0.25 13.94 -11.46
N LEU A 51 0.78 13.96 -10.61
CA LEU A 51 0.64 13.65 -9.19
C LEU A 51 -0.45 14.51 -8.53
N ARG A 52 -1.09 13.97 -7.50
CA ARG A 52 -2.25 14.56 -6.82
C ARG A 52 -2.20 14.30 -5.32
N THR A 53 -2.88 15.14 -4.55
CA THR A 53 -3.11 14.86 -3.11
C THR A 53 -4.21 13.81 -2.94
N LEU A 54 -4.29 13.22 -1.75
CA LEU A 54 -5.40 12.32 -1.40
C LEU A 54 -6.75 13.05 -1.39
N GLU A 55 -6.76 14.32 -0.95
CA GLU A 55 -7.94 15.18 -1.00
C GLU A 55 -8.45 15.37 -2.43
N GLU A 56 -7.55 15.72 -3.37
CA GLU A 56 -7.91 15.88 -4.78
C GLU A 56 -8.41 14.57 -5.40
N ALA A 57 -7.86 13.43 -4.97
CA ALA A 57 -8.35 12.12 -5.39
C ALA A 57 -9.80 11.91 -4.92
N PHE A 58 -10.10 12.15 -3.64
CA PHE A 58 -11.44 11.98 -3.10
C PHE A 58 -12.47 12.97 -3.64
N GLN A 59 -12.10 14.22 -3.90
CA GLN A 59 -13.01 15.20 -4.50
C GLN A 59 -13.44 14.82 -5.93
N LYS A 60 -12.66 13.97 -6.62
CA LYS A 60 -12.92 13.56 -8.01
C LYS A 60 -13.54 12.16 -8.14
N VAL A 61 -13.57 11.38 -7.06
CA VAL A 61 -14.18 10.04 -7.07
C VAL A 61 -15.70 10.17 -7.00
N GLU A 62 -16.40 9.42 -7.85
CA GLU A 62 -17.85 9.35 -7.81
C GLU A 62 -18.31 8.77 -6.47
N LEU A 63 -19.26 9.42 -5.79
CA LEU A 63 -19.70 9.01 -4.44
C LEU A 63 -20.29 7.59 -4.36
N SER A 64 -20.74 7.05 -5.50
CA SER A 64 -21.26 5.69 -5.62
C SER A 64 -20.15 4.62 -5.64
N LEU A 65 -18.90 5.03 -5.90
CA LEU A 65 -17.77 4.14 -6.06
C LEU A 65 -16.99 4.03 -4.75
N GLY A 66 -16.88 2.81 -4.23
CA GLY A 66 -15.97 2.50 -3.13
C GLY A 66 -14.51 2.64 -3.54
N PHE A 67 -13.62 2.80 -2.57
CA PHE A 67 -12.18 2.85 -2.78
C PHE A 67 -11.43 1.89 -1.87
N ASP A 68 -10.27 1.46 -2.32
CA ASP A 68 -9.28 0.72 -1.54
C ASP A 68 -7.94 1.47 -1.61
N ILE A 69 -7.30 1.67 -0.47
CA ILE A 69 -6.09 2.51 -0.35
C ILE A 69 -4.96 1.68 0.24
N GLU A 70 -3.98 1.38 -0.61
CA GLU A 70 -2.73 0.79 -0.15
C GLU A 70 -1.78 1.87 0.37
N LEU A 71 -1.48 1.83 1.67
CA LEU A 71 -0.53 2.74 2.31
C LEU A 71 0.91 2.27 2.11
N LYS A 72 1.76 3.15 1.56
CA LYS A 72 3.21 2.94 1.45
C LYS A 72 3.93 3.72 2.55
N PHE A 73 4.75 3.03 3.32
CA PHE A 73 5.55 3.59 4.41
C PHE A 73 7.00 3.81 3.96
N ASP A 74 7.68 4.75 4.61
CA ASP A 74 9.12 4.94 4.41
C ASP A 74 9.91 3.97 5.29
N ASP A 75 10.74 3.13 4.67
CA ASP A 75 11.54 2.10 5.35
C ASP A 75 12.53 2.67 6.39
N ASN A 76 12.90 3.95 6.31
CA ASN A 76 13.82 4.57 7.28
C ASN A 76 13.09 5.34 8.39
N VAL A 77 11.76 5.27 8.44
CA VAL A 77 10.96 5.88 9.51
C VAL A 77 10.32 4.78 10.36
N VAL A 78 10.54 4.84 11.67
CA VAL A 78 9.90 3.91 12.61
C VAL A 78 8.51 4.44 12.97
N TYR A 79 7.49 3.90 12.32
CA TYR A 79 6.10 4.22 12.64
C TYR A 79 5.63 3.46 13.88
N ARG A 80 5.03 4.15 14.85
CA ARG A 80 4.37 3.50 15.99
C ARG A 80 3.06 2.86 15.52
N GLN A 81 3.11 1.56 15.24
CA GLN A 81 1.98 0.79 14.68
C GLN A 81 0.66 1.05 15.41
N ARG A 82 0.64 0.99 16.75
CA ARG A 82 -0.59 1.23 17.54
C ARG A 82 -1.21 2.61 17.29
N HIS A 83 -0.40 3.66 17.28
CA HIS A 83 -0.90 5.01 17.07
C HIS A 83 -1.42 5.18 15.64
N LEU A 84 -0.67 4.71 14.66
CA LEU A 84 -1.05 4.80 13.25
C LEU A 84 -2.36 4.04 12.98
N VAL A 85 -2.42 2.78 13.42
CA VAL A 85 -3.62 1.93 13.29
C VAL A 85 -4.82 2.60 13.95
N HIS A 86 -4.65 3.10 15.17
CA HIS A 86 -5.73 3.76 15.90
C HIS A 86 -6.28 4.97 15.13
N VAL A 87 -5.41 5.85 14.61
CA VAL A 87 -5.84 7.01 13.83
C VAL A 87 -6.56 6.60 12.55
N LEU A 88 -6.04 5.60 11.83
CA LEU A 88 -6.67 5.12 10.60
C LEU A 88 -8.03 4.48 10.87
N GLN A 89 -8.16 3.67 11.92
CA GLN A 89 -9.41 3.01 12.30
C GLN A 89 -10.54 3.96 12.72
N LEU A 90 -10.21 5.20 13.11
CA LEU A 90 -11.23 6.22 13.39
C LEU A 90 -11.96 6.70 12.13
N ILE A 91 -11.37 6.50 10.95
CA ILE A 91 -11.84 7.08 9.69
C ILE A 91 -12.13 6.00 8.64
N LEU A 92 -11.37 4.90 8.66
CA LEU A 92 -11.37 3.87 7.62
C LEU A 92 -11.43 2.45 8.22
N GLN A 93 -11.94 1.51 7.44
CA GLN A 93 -11.73 0.09 7.71
C GLN A 93 -10.30 -0.27 7.32
N VAL A 94 -9.57 -0.92 8.23
CA VAL A 94 -8.15 -1.24 8.03
C VAL A 94 -7.99 -2.74 7.80
N PHE A 95 -7.29 -3.10 6.73
CA PHE A 95 -6.97 -4.47 6.36
C PHE A 95 -5.46 -4.70 6.41
N PHE A 96 -5.02 -5.91 6.80
CA PHE A 96 -3.60 -6.29 6.74
C PHE A 96 -3.27 -6.90 5.38
N LEU A 97 -2.33 -6.31 4.66
CA LEU A 97 -1.85 -6.81 3.37
C LEU A 97 -0.80 -7.90 3.55
N THR A 98 -1.04 -9.08 2.98
CA THR A 98 -0.17 -10.25 3.10
C THR A 98 -0.03 -11.01 1.79
N ASN A 99 1.12 -11.64 1.58
CA ASN A 99 1.34 -12.53 0.44
C ASN A 99 0.99 -13.98 0.78
N GLY A 100 0.58 -14.27 2.02
CA GLY A 100 0.13 -15.61 2.44
C GLY A 100 1.19 -16.70 2.24
N GLY A 101 2.48 -16.35 2.27
CA GLY A 101 3.59 -17.29 2.07
C GLY A 101 3.86 -17.65 0.60
N THR A 102 3.41 -16.83 -0.35
CA THR A 102 3.88 -16.95 -1.75
C THR A 102 5.31 -16.46 -1.93
N GLU A 103 5.70 -15.46 -1.15
CA GLU A 103 7.04 -14.91 -1.05
C GLU A 103 7.42 -14.79 0.42
N ILE A 104 8.72 -14.82 0.70
CA ILE A 104 9.27 -14.66 2.05
C ILE A 104 9.79 -13.24 2.21
N TYR A 105 9.17 -12.50 3.12
CA TYR A 105 9.56 -11.16 3.52
C TYR A 105 10.29 -11.17 4.87
N ASN A 106 11.11 -10.14 5.10
CA ASN A 106 11.72 -9.89 6.42
C ASN A 106 10.65 -9.66 7.49
N ASP A 107 9.55 -9.01 7.13
CA ASP A 107 8.37 -8.93 7.99
C ASP A 107 7.65 -10.29 7.97
N THR A 108 7.89 -11.09 9.01
CA THR A 108 7.34 -12.44 9.11
C THR A 108 5.82 -12.48 9.04
N ARG A 109 5.16 -11.39 9.45
CA ARG A 109 3.71 -11.27 9.48
C ARG A 109 3.07 -11.45 8.11
N ARG A 110 3.81 -11.12 7.04
CA ARG A 110 3.38 -11.24 5.64
C ARG A 110 3.54 -12.64 5.05
N ASN A 111 4.17 -13.56 5.81
CA ASN A 111 4.62 -14.86 5.29
C ASN A 111 3.62 -16.00 5.52
N SER A 112 2.50 -15.77 6.21
CA SER A 112 1.42 -16.75 6.30
C SER A 112 0.07 -16.09 6.60
N LEU A 113 -1.02 -16.81 6.29
CA LEU A 113 -2.37 -16.38 6.66
C LEU A 113 -2.59 -16.46 8.18
N GLU A 114 -1.99 -17.43 8.86
CA GLU A 114 -2.03 -17.54 10.32
C GLU A 114 -1.43 -16.32 11.01
N GLN A 115 -0.27 -15.83 10.55
CA GLN A 115 0.31 -14.62 11.13
C GLN A 115 -0.53 -13.38 10.80
N ALA A 116 -1.11 -13.30 9.59
CA ALA A 116 -2.02 -12.23 9.23
C ALA A 116 -3.26 -12.18 10.15
N ILE A 117 -3.86 -13.34 10.48
CA ILE A 117 -4.96 -13.43 11.46
C ILE A 117 -4.53 -12.85 12.81
N ASN A 118 -3.38 -13.28 13.34
CA ASN A 118 -2.89 -12.81 14.64
C ASN A 118 -2.70 -11.29 14.65
N VAL A 119 -2.09 -10.73 13.61
CA VAL A 119 -1.92 -9.28 13.48
C VAL A 119 -3.25 -8.55 13.47
N CYS A 120 -4.22 -9.06 12.73
CA CYS A 120 -5.54 -8.44 12.67
C CYS A 120 -6.25 -8.47 14.01
N LEU A 121 -6.17 -9.59 14.74
CA LEU A 121 -6.77 -9.72 16.07
C LEU A 121 -6.11 -8.82 17.11
N GLU A 122 -4.76 -8.79 17.15
CA GLU A 122 -4.01 -7.93 18.07
C GLU A 122 -4.16 -6.44 17.76
N GLY A 123 -4.30 -6.10 16.48
CA GLY A 123 -4.44 -4.73 16.00
C GLY A 123 -5.88 -4.24 15.90
N GLY A 124 -6.89 -5.10 16.07
CA GLY A 124 -8.30 -4.77 15.86
C GLY A 124 -8.68 -4.47 14.41
N PHE A 125 -8.00 -5.07 13.43
CA PHE A 125 -8.21 -4.80 12.01
C PHE A 125 -9.50 -5.48 11.53
N GLN A 126 -10.13 -4.92 10.48
CA GLN A 126 -11.36 -5.47 9.90
C GLN A 126 -11.13 -6.74 9.09
N GLY A 127 -9.92 -6.93 8.56
CA GLY A 127 -9.67 -8.10 7.73
C GLY A 127 -8.27 -8.20 7.14
N ILE A 128 -8.14 -9.15 6.23
CA ILE A 128 -6.89 -9.49 5.55
C ILE A 128 -7.09 -9.26 4.05
N ALA A 129 -6.12 -8.61 3.40
CA ALA A 129 -5.99 -8.58 1.95
C ALA A 129 -4.85 -9.52 1.56
N SER A 130 -5.16 -10.67 0.95
CA SER A 130 -4.16 -11.71 0.64
C SER A 130 -3.93 -11.87 -0.86
N GLU A 131 -2.69 -12.15 -1.25
CA GLU A 131 -2.42 -12.70 -2.57
C GLU A 131 -3.16 -14.05 -2.72
N ILE A 132 -3.83 -14.24 -3.86
CA ILE A 132 -4.76 -15.35 -4.08
C ILE A 132 -4.08 -16.73 -4.02
N LYS A 133 -2.89 -16.90 -4.61
CA LYS A 133 -2.13 -18.17 -4.54
C LYS A 133 -1.74 -18.49 -3.09
N GLY A 134 -1.56 -17.50 -2.22
CA GLY A 134 -1.39 -17.70 -0.78
C GLY A 134 -2.58 -18.42 -0.14
N VAL A 135 -3.81 -18.05 -0.53
CA VAL A 135 -5.04 -18.72 -0.09
C VAL A 135 -5.10 -20.15 -0.64
N PHE A 136 -4.74 -20.38 -1.90
CA PHE A 136 -4.73 -21.73 -2.49
C PHE A 136 -3.68 -22.66 -1.87
N LYS A 137 -2.55 -22.12 -1.39
CA LYS A 137 -1.55 -22.90 -0.64
C LYS A 137 -2.06 -23.35 0.73
N ASN A 138 -2.97 -22.59 1.34
CA ASN A 138 -3.55 -22.89 2.65
C ASN A 138 -5.06 -22.60 2.70
N PRO A 139 -5.89 -23.39 2.00
CA PRO A 139 -7.33 -23.16 1.95
C PRO A 139 -8.00 -23.34 3.32
N GLY A 140 -7.37 -24.13 4.21
CA GLY A 140 -7.81 -24.32 5.59
C GLY A 140 -7.74 -23.05 6.46
N ALA A 141 -7.07 -21.99 6.00
CA ALA A 141 -7.08 -20.70 6.68
C ALA A 141 -8.38 -19.91 6.46
N VAL A 142 -9.08 -20.10 5.33
CA VAL A 142 -10.33 -19.37 5.03
C VAL A 142 -11.40 -19.54 6.10
N PRO A 143 -11.76 -20.77 6.55
CA PRO A 143 -12.72 -20.92 7.64
C PRO A 143 -12.21 -20.27 8.93
N LYS A 144 -10.91 -20.37 9.25
CA LYS A 144 -10.34 -19.73 10.45
C LYS A 144 -10.47 -18.20 10.41
N ILE A 145 -10.25 -17.58 9.25
CA ILE A 145 -10.43 -16.13 9.06
C ILE A 145 -11.88 -15.75 9.33
N LYS A 146 -12.83 -16.50 8.75
CA LYS A 146 -14.27 -16.29 8.95
C LYS A 146 -14.70 -16.49 10.41
N ASP A 147 -14.24 -17.56 11.05
CA ASP A 147 -14.55 -17.88 12.46
C ASP A 147 -13.95 -16.85 13.42
N SER A 148 -12.90 -16.14 12.99
CA SER A 148 -12.31 -15.01 13.71
C SER A 148 -13.05 -13.69 13.49
N ASN A 149 -14.18 -13.70 12.79
CA ASN A 149 -14.96 -12.51 12.40
C ASN A 149 -14.14 -11.48 11.60
N LEU A 150 -13.18 -11.96 10.81
CA LEU A 150 -12.37 -11.12 9.91
C LEU A 150 -12.86 -11.25 8.47
N SER A 151 -12.81 -10.15 7.74
CA SER A 151 -13.06 -10.15 6.30
C SER A 151 -11.82 -10.60 5.53
N LEU A 152 -12.02 -11.23 4.35
CA LEU A 152 -10.95 -11.63 3.44
C LEU A 152 -11.17 -10.98 2.08
N LEU A 153 -10.22 -10.15 1.67
CA LEU A 153 -10.07 -9.65 0.31
C LEU A 153 -8.92 -10.40 -0.35
N THR A 154 -9.00 -10.61 -1.66
CA THR A 154 -7.93 -11.26 -2.41
C THR A 154 -7.52 -10.45 -3.62
N TYR A 155 -6.22 -10.43 -3.91
CA TYR A 155 -5.66 -9.82 -5.11
C TYR A 155 -4.79 -10.82 -5.87
N GLY A 156 -4.37 -10.44 -7.08
CA GLY A 156 -3.56 -11.28 -7.96
C GLY A 156 -4.39 -12.02 -8.99
N THR A 157 -3.76 -12.97 -9.69
CA THR A 157 -4.39 -13.71 -10.79
C THR A 157 -4.13 -15.20 -10.66
N LEU A 158 -5.12 -15.99 -11.11
CA LEU A 158 -5.10 -17.46 -11.09
C LEU A 158 -4.59 -18.09 -12.39
N LYS A 159 -4.00 -17.29 -13.29
CA LYS A 159 -3.49 -17.79 -14.56
C LYS A 159 -2.36 -18.80 -14.37
#